data_AF-A0A7G6WWV9-F1
#
_entry.id   AF-A0A7G6WWV9-F1
#
_cell.length_a   1.000
_cell.length_b   1.000
_cell.length_c   1.000
_cell.angle_alpha   90.00
_cell.angle_beta   90.00
_cell.angle_gamma   90.00
#
_symmetry.space_group_name_H-M   'P 1'
#
loop_
_entity.id
_entity.type
_entity.pdbx_description
1 polymer ?
#
loop_
_entity_poly.entity_id
_entity_poly.type
_entity_poly.pdbx_seq_one_letter_code
_entity_poly.pdbx_strand_id
1 'polypeptide(L)'
;MVGDGRIERELDAARAVAELCGGLPLAVRIAGSYLAGRPDGSVEELAKEPGSEGARLAVLSADDKGVRGSIKLSVDALAADPRQLAQTAARAFTVISVLPGTEFSLRIAAAALGIGLREAEDAIEHLVDVHLLETPALHRYRLHDLVRAVGRETAGTELGESGVQAVRDRVLGAYLALLWRIDELSEPGELTQNWREPEWSEPAKDLAEADQAIELLDADRANLVTAVRMAETGSAAERLTVVRIAAGMNAFGLSRRRWVEWREIGEAAIRVLTDGDDHVAAAMIHYDLGLVYGELEESAAAAAHLGRAVPMAAAIGDLDFERACLLNLAHALERSNQFAAAKAITERLIGTEPGARLESWASLVLGMVAGKEGDHAAQTIAFDRSISSLRESDPPRRELGMRYRVVGESLEESGRFAAAEPYYRDSLAIYREENKEMMIAEILGLLGRLMVTFERFDEAAEAYEESLRLAIDRELWDSEAAARVGLGRLHEAAGRPGQARIEWQQALAIYRRYRSARADEVQALLDDSDRSHTPS
;
A
#
# COMPACT_ATOMS: atom_id res chain seq x y z
N MET A 1 29.82 -12.40 -30.30
CA MET A 1 29.06 -13.62 -29.87
C MET A 1 29.00 -14.66 -30.97
N VAL A 2 28.60 -14.32 -32.21
CA VAL A 2 28.78 -15.20 -33.37
C VAL A 2 30.13 -14.87 -34.02
N GLY A 3 31.22 -15.40 -33.49
CA GLY A 3 32.55 -15.24 -34.08
C GLY A 3 32.70 -16.22 -35.25
N ASP A 4 33.00 -15.71 -36.45
CA ASP A 4 33.47 -16.43 -37.66
C ASP A 4 33.12 -15.69 -38.99
N GLY A 5 32.70 -14.42 -38.92
CA GLY A 5 32.30 -13.63 -40.10
C GLY A 5 30.94 -14.05 -40.68
N ARG A 6 30.18 -14.89 -39.98
CA ARG A 6 28.86 -15.40 -40.40
C ARG A 6 27.83 -14.29 -40.56
N ILE A 7 27.81 -13.33 -39.64
CA ILE A 7 26.92 -12.15 -39.70
C ILE A 7 27.26 -11.26 -40.91
N GLU A 8 28.54 -11.20 -41.29
CA GLU A 8 28.98 -10.43 -42.46
C GLU A 8 28.55 -11.10 -43.77
N ARG A 9 28.46 -12.44 -43.78
CA ARG A 9 28.00 -13.23 -44.94
C ARG A 9 26.48 -13.26 -45.07
N GLU A 10 25.74 -13.18 -43.97
CA GLU A 10 24.27 -13.27 -43.91
C GLU A 10 23.63 -11.96 -43.39
N LEU A 11 24.08 -10.83 -43.92
CA LEU A 11 23.81 -9.50 -43.36
C LEU A 11 22.32 -9.11 -43.41
N ASP A 12 21.62 -9.49 -44.48
CA ASP A 12 20.18 -9.22 -44.63
C ASP A 12 19.34 -10.10 -43.69
N ALA A 13 19.75 -11.35 -43.47
CA ALA A 13 19.11 -12.24 -42.50
C ALA A 13 19.33 -11.76 -41.06
N ALA A 14 20.54 -11.27 -40.74
CA ALA A 14 20.84 -10.70 -39.42
C ALA A 14 19.99 -9.45 -39.13
N ARG A 15 19.76 -8.60 -40.14
CA ARG A 15 18.82 -7.47 -40.02
C ARG A 15 17.39 -7.92 -39.77
N ALA A 16 16.92 -8.92 -40.52
CA ALA A 16 15.58 -9.48 -40.32
C ALA A 16 15.40 -10.06 -38.92
N VAL A 17 16.40 -10.75 -38.38
CA VAL A 17 16.39 -11.24 -36.98
C VAL A 17 16.34 -10.08 -35.98
N ALA A 18 17.12 -9.01 -36.19
CA ALA A 18 17.08 -7.83 -35.32
C ALA A 18 15.73 -7.10 -35.34
N GLU A 19 15.07 -7.04 -36.51
CA GLU A 19 13.70 -6.52 -36.66
C GLU A 19 12.67 -7.42 -35.97
N LEU A 20 12.80 -8.75 -36.07
CA LEU A 20 11.95 -9.73 -35.38
C LEU A 20 12.08 -9.63 -33.85
N CYS A 21 13.28 -9.34 -33.37
CA CYS A 21 13.56 -9.03 -31.96
C CYS A 21 12.95 -7.70 -31.50
N GLY A 22 12.34 -6.91 -32.39
CA GLY A 22 11.73 -5.62 -32.07
C GLY A 22 12.73 -4.58 -31.58
N GLY A 23 14.01 -4.72 -31.94
CA GLY A 23 15.09 -3.88 -31.42
C GLY A 23 15.41 -4.07 -29.94
N LEU A 24 14.80 -5.04 -29.26
CA LEU A 24 15.06 -5.33 -27.85
C LEU A 24 16.47 -5.92 -27.71
N PRO A 25 17.42 -5.24 -27.03
CA PRO A 25 18.82 -5.70 -26.96
C PRO A 25 18.97 -7.11 -26.39
N LEU A 26 18.15 -7.46 -25.40
CA LEU A 26 18.13 -8.81 -24.81
C LEU A 26 17.70 -9.88 -25.82
N ALA A 27 16.67 -9.62 -26.63
CA ALA A 27 16.19 -10.55 -27.65
C ALA A 27 17.23 -10.75 -28.76
N VAL A 28 17.92 -9.67 -29.17
CA VAL A 28 19.04 -9.75 -30.13
C VAL A 28 20.19 -10.56 -29.55
N ARG A 29 20.48 -10.38 -28.25
CA ARG A 29 21.53 -11.13 -27.56
C ARG A 29 21.20 -12.63 -27.49
N ILE A 30 19.95 -12.96 -27.19
CA ILE A 30 19.43 -14.34 -27.19
C ILE A 30 19.57 -14.97 -28.58
N ALA A 31 19.14 -14.28 -29.63
CA ALA A 31 19.28 -14.75 -31.01
C ALA A 31 20.76 -14.96 -31.39
N GLY A 32 21.64 -14.04 -30.99
CA GLY A 32 23.08 -14.17 -31.19
C GLY A 32 23.69 -15.38 -30.48
N SER A 33 23.27 -15.69 -29.25
CA SER A 33 23.73 -16.87 -28.52
C SER A 33 23.15 -18.18 -29.06
N TYR A 34 21.90 -18.17 -29.53
CA TYR A 34 21.28 -19.31 -30.22
C TYR A 34 22.09 -19.72 -31.47
N LEU A 35 22.52 -18.73 -32.26
CA LEU A 35 23.36 -18.95 -33.44
C LEU A 35 24.78 -19.41 -33.08
N ALA A 36 25.36 -18.90 -31.98
CA ALA A 36 26.67 -19.31 -31.50
C ALA A 36 26.70 -20.76 -30.98
N GLY A 37 25.59 -21.27 -30.45
CA GLY A 37 25.44 -22.67 -30.00
C GLY A 37 25.22 -23.67 -31.14
N ARG A 38 25.00 -23.21 -32.38
CA ARG A 38 24.77 -24.04 -33.58
C ARG A 38 25.73 -23.65 -34.70
N PRO A 39 26.96 -24.21 -34.73
CA PRO A 39 27.97 -23.89 -35.73
C PRO A 39 27.48 -24.09 -37.17
N ASP A 40 26.65 -25.11 -37.40
CA ASP A 40 26.13 -25.50 -38.72
C ASP A 40 24.78 -24.88 -39.11
N GLY A 41 24.12 -24.13 -38.21
CA GLY A 41 22.86 -23.45 -38.55
C GLY A 41 23.10 -22.29 -39.53
N SER A 42 22.05 -21.74 -40.14
CA SER A 42 22.12 -20.44 -40.85
C SER A 42 21.33 -19.34 -40.10
N VAL A 43 21.72 -18.08 -40.29
CA VAL A 43 20.94 -16.92 -39.80
C VAL A 43 19.64 -16.82 -40.59
N GLU A 44 19.68 -17.20 -41.86
CA GLU A 44 18.53 -17.21 -42.76
C GLU A 44 17.42 -18.19 -42.34
N GLU A 45 17.77 -19.35 -41.80
CA GLU A 45 16.80 -20.30 -41.22
C GLU A 45 16.10 -19.73 -39.99
N LEU A 46 16.84 -19.03 -39.12
CA LEU A 46 16.27 -18.36 -37.95
C LEU A 46 15.31 -17.22 -38.37
N ALA A 47 15.62 -16.52 -39.45
CA ALA A 47 14.78 -15.46 -40.00
C ALA A 47 13.51 -15.98 -40.71
N LYS A 48 13.53 -17.23 -41.21
CA LYS A 48 12.46 -17.83 -42.03
C LYS A 48 11.53 -18.78 -41.25
N GLU A 49 11.78 -19.01 -39.96
CA GLU A 49 10.93 -19.87 -39.14
C GLU A 49 9.48 -19.31 -39.06
N PRO A 50 8.45 -20.03 -39.56
CA PRO A 50 7.12 -19.46 -39.72
C PRO A 50 6.35 -19.40 -38.39
N GLY A 51 6.05 -18.18 -37.92
CA GLY A 51 5.12 -17.96 -36.82
C GLY A 51 5.15 -16.54 -36.28
N SER A 52 4.24 -15.68 -36.75
CA SER A 52 3.81 -14.48 -36.01
C SER A 52 3.39 -14.90 -34.59
N GLU A 53 3.92 -14.21 -33.57
CA GLU A 53 3.87 -14.56 -32.12
C GLU A 53 4.64 -15.82 -31.71
N GLY A 54 4.63 -16.89 -32.50
CA GLY A 54 5.35 -18.15 -32.23
C GLY A 54 6.87 -18.04 -32.28
N ALA A 55 7.46 -17.19 -33.13
CA ALA A 55 8.92 -16.99 -33.22
C ALA A 55 9.49 -16.16 -32.05
N ARG A 56 8.71 -15.23 -31.49
CA ARG A 56 9.06 -14.56 -30.21
C ARG A 56 9.10 -15.57 -29.08
N LEU A 57 8.14 -16.50 -29.06
CA LEU A 57 8.08 -17.56 -28.06
C LEU A 57 9.13 -18.66 -28.30
N ALA A 58 9.43 -19.06 -29.53
CA ALA A 58 10.42 -20.10 -29.86
C ALA A 58 11.86 -19.64 -29.58
N VAL A 59 12.18 -18.37 -29.82
CA VAL A 59 13.47 -17.75 -29.40
C VAL A 59 13.55 -17.62 -27.86
N LEU A 60 12.41 -17.56 -27.16
CA LEU A 60 12.32 -17.60 -25.70
C LEU A 60 12.19 -19.03 -25.13
N SER A 61 11.78 -20.03 -25.91
CA SER A 61 11.41 -21.37 -25.44
C SER A 61 12.25 -22.52 -26.00
N ALA A 62 13.10 -22.30 -27.00
CA ALA A 62 13.92 -23.33 -27.67
C ALA A 62 15.42 -23.25 -27.32
N ASP A 63 15.71 -22.99 -26.07
CA ASP A 63 16.64 -23.74 -25.21
C ASP A 63 16.95 -22.82 -24.04
N ASP A 64 16.31 -23.10 -22.90
CA ASP A 64 16.56 -22.43 -21.62
C ASP A 64 18.08 -22.41 -21.29
N LYS A 65 18.88 -23.32 -21.88
CA LYS A 65 20.34 -23.37 -21.78
C LYS A 65 21.08 -22.26 -22.55
N GLY A 66 20.60 -21.83 -23.73
CA GLY A 66 21.28 -20.85 -24.57
C GLY A 66 21.18 -19.43 -23.99
N VAL A 67 20.00 -19.07 -23.49
CA VAL A 67 19.77 -17.79 -22.81
C VAL A 67 20.51 -17.73 -21.47
N ARG A 68 20.39 -18.80 -20.66
CA ARG A 68 21.17 -18.93 -19.42
C ARG A 68 22.68 -18.79 -19.68
N GLY A 69 23.19 -19.45 -20.71
CA GLY A 69 24.61 -19.37 -21.11
C GLY A 69 25.05 -17.95 -21.48
N SER A 70 24.23 -17.20 -22.23
CA SER A 70 24.50 -15.81 -22.61
C SER A 70 24.56 -14.86 -21.41
N ILE A 71 23.62 -15.01 -20.48
CA ILE A 71 23.58 -14.24 -19.24
C ILE A 71 24.84 -14.52 -18.43
N LYS A 72 25.16 -15.82 -18.22
CA LYS A 72 26.35 -16.23 -17.47
C LYS A 72 27.64 -15.71 -18.10
N LEU A 73 27.79 -15.80 -19.42
CA LEU A 73 28.93 -15.23 -20.16
C LEU A 73 29.10 -13.74 -19.91
N SER A 74 28.00 -12.98 -19.84
CA SER A 74 28.06 -11.53 -19.61
C SER A 74 28.48 -11.19 -18.17
N VAL A 75 28.00 -11.97 -17.20
CA VAL A 75 28.39 -11.85 -15.78
C VAL A 75 29.84 -12.28 -15.57
N ASP A 76 30.26 -13.39 -16.17
CA ASP A 76 31.64 -13.89 -16.12
C ASP A 76 32.61 -12.87 -16.74
N ALA A 77 32.20 -12.20 -17.83
CA ALA A 77 32.99 -11.13 -18.45
C ALA A 77 33.16 -9.91 -17.53
N LEU A 78 32.10 -9.50 -16.82
CA LEU A 78 32.18 -8.44 -15.80
C LEU A 78 33.09 -8.84 -14.64
N ALA A 79 32.99 -10.09 -14.17
CA ALA A 79 33.80 -10.60 -13.08
C ALA A 79 35.29 -10.72 -13.44
N ALA A 80 35.59 -11.01 -14.72
CA ALA A 80 36.97 -11.11 -15.23
C ALA A 80 37.62 -9.76 -15.56
N ASP A 81 36.83 -8.69 -15.69
CA ASP A 81 37.36 -7.35 -15.97
C ASP A 81 38.10 -6.80 -14.73
N PRO A 82 39.36 -6.32 -14.86
CA PRO A 82 40.14 -5.84 -13.73
C PRO A 82 39.64 -4.50 -13.17
N ARG A 83 38.73 -3.79 -13.85
CA ARG A 83 38.16 -2.53 -13.37
C ARG A 83 37.24 -2.80 -12.18
N GLN A 84 37.47 -2.09 -11.08
CA GLN A 84 36.66 -2.20 -9.86
C GLN A 84 35.17 -2.06 -10.15
N LEU A 85 34.78 -1.12 -11.01
CA LEU A 85 33.38 -0.91 -11.39
C LEU A 85 32.72 -2.17 -12.00
N ALA A 86 33.44 -2.90 -12.87
CA ALA A 86 32.93 -4.11 -13.50
C ALA A 86 32.77 -5.25 -12.49
N GLN A 87 33.72 -5.39 -11.55
CA GLN A 87 33.64 -6.35 -10.46
C GLN A 87 32.49 -6.04 -9.49
N THR A 88 32.29 -4.74 -9.17
CA THR A 88 31.14 -4.30 -8.37
C THR A 88 29.82 -4.57 -9.10
N ALA A 89 29.75 -4.37 -10.42
CA ALA A 89 28.58 -4.71 -11.23
C ALA A 89 28.30 -6.23 -11.24
N ALA A 90 29.32 -7.08 -11.39
CA ALA A 90 29.16 -8.53 -11.28
C ALA A 90 28.61 -8.94 -9.89
N ARG A 91 29.17 -8.37 -8.81
CA ARG A 91 28.66 -8.59 -7.45
C ARG A 91 27.23 -8.07 -7.28
N ALA A 92 26.92 -6.91 -7.86
CA ALA A 92 25.58 -6.32 -7.84
C ALA A 92 24.57 -7.26 -8.49
N PHE A 93 24.88 -7.86 -9.64
CA PHE A 93 24.03 -8.83 -10.31
C PHE A 93 23.65 -10.01 -9.40
N THR A 94 24.63 -10.61 -8.71
CA THR A 94 24.39 -11.71 -7.77
C THR A 94 23.50 -11.27 -6.61
N VAL A 95 23.76 -10.10 -6.03
CA VAL A 95 23.03 -9.57 -4.86
C VAL A 95 21.59 -9.14 -5.19
N ILE A 96 21.38 -8.39 -6.28
CA ILE A 96 20.03 -7.88 -6.63
C ILE A 96 19.09 -9.02 -7.07
N SER A 97 19.64 -10.14 -7.51
CA SER A 97 18.85 -11.31 -7.92
C SER A 97 18.12 -11.99 -6.76
N VAL A 98 18.58 -11.79 -5.52
CA VAL A 98 17.92 -12.32 -4.31
C VAL A 98 16.88 -11.37 -3.71
N LEU A 99 16.68 -10.19 -4.28
CA LEU A 99 15.66 -9.24 -3.84
C LEU A 99 14.24 -9.81 -3.98
N PRO A 100 13.25 -9.30 -3.20
CA PRO A 100 11.89 -9.86 -3.16
C PRO A 100 11.13 -9.81 -4.50
N GLY A 101 11.30 -8.74 -5.28
CA GLY A 101 10.64 -8.55 -6.58
C GLY A 101 11.60 -8.44 -7.77
N THR A 102 11.03 -8.10 -8.92
CA THR A 102 11.75 -7.84 -10.17
C THR A 102 12.10 -6.37 -10.34
N GLU A 103 11.30 -5.46 -9.78
CA GLU A 103 11.58 -4.03 -9.75
C GLU A 103 12.06 -3.61 -8.36
N PHE A 104 12.97 -2.65 -8.29
CA PHE A 104 13.48 -2.11 -7.03
C PHE A 104 14.06 -0.71 -7.24
N SER A 105 14.12 0.07 -6.16
CA SER A 105 14.79 1.38 -6.17
C SER A 105 16.31 1.27 -6.02
N LEU A 106 17.02 2.31 -6.47
CA LEU A 106 18.47 2.45 -6.26
C LEU A 106 18.85 2.34 -4.77
N ARG A 107 18.06 2.92 -3.86
CA ARG A 107 18.32 2.87 -2.41
C ARG A 107 18.29 1.45 -1.88
N ILE A 108 17.30 0.65 -2.29
CA ILE A 108 17.22 -0.76 -1.88
C ILE A 108 18.37 -1.58 -2.48
N ALA A 109 18.78 -1.30 -3.73
CA ALA A 109 19.96 -1.93 -4.32
C ALA A 109 21.26 -1.58 -3.56
N ALA A 110 21.46 -0.31 -3.21
CA ALA A 110 22.61 0.16 -2.45
C ALA A 110 22.68 -0.51 -1.06
N ALA A 111 21.54 -0.56 -0.36
CA ALA A 111 21.42 -1.26 0.92
C ALA A 111 21.74 -2.76 0.77
N ALA A 112 21.16 -3.44 -0.21
CA ALA A 112 21.43 -4.85 -0.48
C ALA A 112 22.93 -5.11 -0.71
N LEU A 113 23.60 -4.23 -1.46
CA LEU A 113 25.04 -4.29 -1.74
C LEU A 113 25.93 -3.93 -0.53
N GLY A 114 25.40 -3.15 0.41
CA GLY A 114 26.16 -2.60 1.53
C GLY A 114 27.16 -1.52 1.11
N ILE A 115 26.82 -0.71 0.10
CA ILE A 115 27.66 0.36 -0.44
C ILE A 115 26.88 1.67 -0.56
N GLY A 116 27.56 2.80 -0.80
CA GLY A 116 26.92 4.11 -0.92
C GLY A 116 26.08 4.26 -2.21
N LEU A 117 25.09 5.15 -2.20
CA LEU A 117 24.15 5.37 -3.32
C LEU A 117 24.86 5.59 -4.66
N ARG A 118 25.90 6.44 -4.70
CA ARG A 118 26.64 6.74 -5.94
C ARG A 118 27.41 5.54 -6.49
N GLU A 119 28.04 4.74 -5.62
CA GLU A 119 28.76 3.54 -6.04
C GLU A 119 27.79 2.45 -6.53
N ALA A 120 26.62 2.34 -5.88
CA ALA A 120 25.56 1.47 -6.33
C ALA A 120 24.99 1.91 -7.68
N GLU A 121 24.80 3.21 -7.90
CA GLU A 121 24.32 3.76 -9.16
C GLU A 121 25.28 3.42 -10.30
N ASP A 122 26.57 3.71 -10.14
CA ASP A 122 27.59 3.38 -11.14
C ASP A 122 27.56 1.87 -11.50
N ALA A 123 27.46 0.99 -10.48
CA ALA A 123 27.44 -0.46 -10.70
C ALA A 123 26.16 -0.96 -11.36
N ILE A 124 25.00 -0.40 -10.98
CA ILE A 124 23.70 -0.78 -11.53
C ILE A 124 23.53 -0.26 -12.96
N GLU A 125 23.97 0.97 -13.26
CA GLU A 125 23.97 1.52 -14.61
C GLU A 125 24.90 0.73 -15.54
N HIS A 126 26.04 0.23 -15.04
CA HIS A 126 26.88 -0.68 -15.84
C HIS A 126 26.15 -2.01 -16.16
N LEU A 127 25.27 -2.51 -15.28
CA LEU A 127 24.41 -3.65 -15.58
C LEU A 127 23.33 -3.32 -16.62
N VAL A 128 22.85 -2.08 -16.66
CA VAL A 128 21.94 -1.59 -17.72
C VAL A 128 22.68 -1.51 -19.07
N ASP A 129 23.92 -1.01 -19.08
CA ASP A 129 24.78 -0.94 -20.27
C ASP A 129 25.05 -2.32 -20.88
N VAL A 130 25.22 -3.35 -20.05
CA VAL A 130 25.38 -4.75 -20.52
C VAL A 130 24.04 -5.49 -20.68
N HIS A 131 22.92 -4.76 -20.59
CA HIS A 131 21.55 -5.26 -20.80
C HIS A 131 21.16 -6.43 -19.89
N LEU A 132 21.65 -6.41 -18.64
CA LEU A 132 21.21 -7.29 -17.58
C LEU A 132 20.10 -6.65 -16.73
N LEU A 133 19.90 -5.33 -16.82
CA LEU A 133 18.83 -4.58 -16.19
C LEU A 133 18.14 -3.63 -17.17
N GLU A 134 16.91 -3.24 -16.84
CA GLU A 134 16.16 -2.15 -17.49
C GLU A 134 15.93 -1.01 -16.49
N THR A 135 15.74 0.21 -17.00
CA THR A 135 15.47 1.41 -16.19
C THR A 135 14.07 1.95 -16.52
N PRO A 136 12.99 1.43 -15.90
CA PRO A 136 11.62 1.90 -16.15
C PRO A 136 11.35 3.36 -15.76
N ALA A 137 12.12 3.91 -14.82
CA ALA A 137 12.07 5.31 -14.40
C ALA A 137 13.41 5.69 -13.76
N LEU A 138 13.66 7.00 -13.58
CA LEU A 138 14.88 7.47 -12.92
C LEU A 138 15.07 6.79 -11.55
N HIS A 139 16.27 6.22 -11.33
CA HIS A 139 16.64 5.48 -10.12
C HIS A 139 15.74 4.26 -9.77
N ARG A 140 14.98 3.76 -10.75
CA ARG A 140 14.20 2.52 -10.64
C ARG A 140 14.68 1.54 -11.68
N TYR A 141 14.94 0.31 -11.24
CA TYR A 141 15.50 -0.73 -12.09
C TYR A 141 14.61 -1.96 -12.09
N ARG A 142 14.59 -2.67 -13.21
CA ARG A 142 13.89 -3.93 -13.40
C ARG A 142 14.85 -5.01 -13.85
N LEU A 143 14.85 -6.12 -13.11
CA LEU A 143 15.51 -7.36 -13.46
C LEU A 143 14.46 -8.33 -14.01
N HIS A 144 14.59 -8.67 -15.29
CA HIS A 144 13.68 -9.60 -15.97
C HIS A 144 13.69 -10.99 -15.30
N ASP A 145 12.55 -11.66 -15.23
CA ASP A 145 12.37 -12.92 -14.48
C ASP A 145 13.41 -14.00 -14.81
N LEU A 146 13.69 -14.20 -16.11
CA LEU A 146 14.70 -15.16 -16.56
C LEU A 146 16.13 -14.79 -16.13
N VAL A 147 16.47 -13.50 -16.16
CA VAL A 147 17.78 -12.99 -15.74
C VAL A 147 17.93 -13.16 -14.23
N ARG A 148 16.88 -12.85 -13.48
CA ARG A 148 16.80 -13.06 -12.03
C ARG A 148 16.91 -14.53 -11.64
N ALA A 149 16.31 -15.45 -12.41
CA ALA A 149 16.43 -16.88 -12.17
C ALA A 149 17.90 -17.35 -12.26
N VAL A 150 18.64 -16.91 -13.29
CA VAL A 150 20.07 -17.19 -13.43
C VAL A 150 20.86 -16.62 -12.26
N GLY A 151 20.63 -15.36 -11.90
CA GLY A 151 21.35 -14.74 -10.79
C GLY A 151 21.07 -15.39 -9.44
N ARG A 152 19.88 -15.97 -9.22
CA ARG A 152 19.56 -16.74 -7.99
C ARG A 152 20.32 -18.05 -7.90
N GLU A 153 20.49 -18.76 -9.03
CA GLU A 153 21.31 -19.97 -9.09
C GLU A 153 22.78 -19.64 -8.73
N THR A 154 23.30 -18.55 -9.27
CA THR A 154 24.65 -18.05 -8.95
C THR A 154 24.77 -17.62 -7.49
N ALA A 155 23.78 -16.88 -6.97
CA ALA A 155 23.77 -16.40 -5.59
C ALA A 155 23.82 -17.52 -4.55
N GLY A 156 23.13 -18.64 -4.79
CA GLY A 156 23.21 -19.81 -3.91
C GLY A 156 24.62 -20.38 -3.80
N THR A 157 25.42 -20.28 -4.87
CA THR A 157 26.80 -20.79 -4.92
C THR A 157 27.81 -19.77 -4.38
N GLU A 158 27.68 -18.50 -4.76
CA GLU A 158 28.65 -17.45 -4.43
C GLU A 158 28.45 -16.83 -3.04
N LEU A 159 27.20 -16.60 -2.63
CA LEU A 159 26.87 -15.99 -1.34
C LEU A 159 26.69 -17.04 -0.24
N GLY A 160 26.20 -18.22 -0.62
CA GLY A 160 25.72 -19.23 0.33
C GLY A 160 24.52 -18.73 1.15
N GLU A 161 24.03 -19.57 2.06
CA GLU A 161 22.87 -19.23 2.88
C GLU A 161 23.12 -18.00 3.77
N SER A 162 24.29 -17.88 4.40
CA SER A 162 24.60 -16.74 5.27
C SER A 162 24.73 -15.43 4.49
N GLY A 163 25.25 -15.47 3.26
CA GLY A 163 25.37 -14.28 2.42
C GLY A 163 24.00 -13.80 1.92
N VAL A 164 23.12 -14.74 1.53
CA VAL A 164 21.73 -14.41 1.18
C VAL A 164 20.98 -13.82 2.39
N GLN A 165 21.14 -14.41 3.57
CA GLN A 165 20.57 -13.87 4.81
C GLN A 165 21.08 -12.44 5.09
N ALA A 166 22.40 -12.20 4.98
CA ALA A 166 22.95 -10.87 5.19
C ALA A 166 22.42 -9.83 4.19
N VAL A 167 22.12 -10.22 2.94
CA VAL A 167 21.43 -9.34 1.98
C VAL A 167 20.01 -9.02 2.46
N ARG A 168 19.25 -10.03 2.90
CA ARG A 168 17.90 -9.84 3.44
C ARG A 168 17.88 -8.91 4.65
N ASP A 169 18.81 -9.11 5.59
CA ASP A 169 18.95 -8.27 6.78
C ASP A 169 19.12 -6.79 6.40
N ARG A 170 19.99 -6.50 5.42
CA ARG A 170 20.20 -5.12 4.93
C ARG A 170 18.97 -4.55 4.23
N VAL A 171 18.25 -5.35 3.46
CA VAL A 171 17.03 -4.92 2.76
C VAL A 171 15.90 -4.63 3.76
N LEU A 172 15.69 -5.50 4.75
CA LEU A 172 14.74 -5.26 5.83
C LEU A 172 15.12 -4.01 6.63
N GLY A 173 16.40 -3.85 6.95
CA GLY A 173 16.92 -2.65 7.62
C GLY A 173 16.70 -1.36 6.83
N ALA A 174 16.78 -1.41 5.49
CA ALA A 174 16.48 -0.24 4.66
C ALA A 174 15.00 0.14 4.68
N TYR A 175 14.09 -0.83 4.65
CA TYR A 175 12.66 -0.56 4.79
C TYR A 175 12.30 -0.06 6.19
N LEU A 176 12.90 -0.66 7.22
CA LEU A 176 12.78 -0.20 8.60
C LEU A 176 13.20 1.27 8.70
N ALA A 177 14.33 1.64 8.11
CA ALA A 177 14.83 3.01 8.14
C ALA A 177 13.89 4.01 7.47
N LEU A 178 13.28 3.65 6.34
CA LEU A 178 12.29 4.52 5.69
C LEU A 178 11.07 4.74 6.57
N LEU A 179 10.51 3.68 7.16
CA LEU A 179 9.33 3.76 8.04
C LEU A 179 9.60 4.63 9.27
N TRP A 180 10.70 4.37 9.96
CA TRP A 180 11.06 5.14 11.16
C TRP A 180 11.54 6.56 10.87
N ARG A 181 12.00 6.83 9.64
CA ARG A 181 12.28 8.19 9.20
C ARG A 181 10.99 9.00 8.98
N ILE A 182 9.96 8.37 8.41
CA ILE A 182 8.63 9.00 8.29
C ILE A 182 8.08 9.33 9.67
N ASP A 183 8.13 8.35 10.58
CA ASP A 183 7.67 8.52 11.96
C ASP A 183 8.40 9.68 12.66
N GLU A 184 9.74 9.71 12.60
CA GLU A 184 10.57 10.78 13.18
C GLU A 184 10.22 12.17 12.63
N LEU A 185 9.96 12.27 11.33
CA LEU A 185 9.59 13.53 10.66
C LEU A 185 8.12 13.92 10.87
N SER A 186 7.29 13.04 11.42
CA SER A 186 5.85 13.24 11.64
C SER A 186 5.48 13.54 13.10
N GLU A 187 6.47 13.78 13.96
CA GLU A 187 6.30 14.05 15.41
C GLU A 187 5.57 12.91 16.17
N PRO A 188 6.25 11.79 16.43
CA PRO A 188 5.61 10.60 17.00
C PRO A 188 5.19 10.81 18.46
N GLY A 189 4.22 10.02 18.93
CA GLY A 189 3.78 10.04 20.33
C GLY A 189 4.87 9.59 21.32
N GLU A 190 4.73 9.97 22.59
CA GLU A 190 5.73 9.74 23.64
C GLU A 190 6.09 8.25 23.81
N LEU A 191 5.10 7.36 23.82
CA LEU A 191 5.33 5.91 23.90
C LEU A 191 6.26 5.42 22.78
N THR A 192 5.97 5.83 21.55
CA THR A 192 6.75 5.47 20.37
C THR A 192 8.15 6.07 20.40
N GLN A 193 8.28 7.32 20.86
CA GLN A 193 9.59 7.97 21.04
C GLN A 193 10.47 7.25 22.07
N ASN A 194 9.88 6.79 23.18
CA ASN A 194 10.61 6.09 24.24
C ASN A 194 10.98 4.66 23.86
N TRP A 195 10.16 4.03 23.01
CA TRP A 195 10.37 2.66 22.57
C TRP A 195 11.36 2.53 21.41
N ARG A 196 11.35 3.47 20.46
CA ARG A 196 12.18 3.40 19.25
C ARG A 196 13.66 3.62 19.57
N GLU A 197 14.54 2.96 18.81
CA GLU A 197 15.98 3.23 18.83
C GLU A 197 16.37 4.20 17.70
N PRO A 198 17.16 5.26 17.96
CA PRO A 198 17.58 6.22 16.93
C PRO A 198 18.30 5.57 15.74
N GLU A 199 19.02 4.47 15.97
CA GLU A 199 19.75 3.76 14.92
C GLU A 199 18.84 3.20 13.81
N TRP A 200 17.55 3.00 14.09
CA TRP A 200 16.62 2.42 13.12
C TRP A 200 16.40 3.34 11.92
N SER A 201 16.38 4.66 12.08
CA SER A 201 16.17 5.63 10.98
C SER A 201 17.47 6.14 10.34
N GLU A 202 18.64 5.86 10.93
CA GLU A 202 19.95 6.37 10.46
C GLU A 202 20.20 6.15 8.94
N PRO A 203 19.93 4.97 8.35
CA PRO A 203 20.16 4.75 6.91
C PRO A 203 19.31 5.62 5.97
N ALA A 204 18.29 6.31 6.49
CA ALA A 204 17.40 7.20 5.75
C ALA A 204 17.48 8.67 6.22
N LYS A 205 18.48 9.03 7.05
CA LYS A 205 18.64 10.40 7.56
C LYS A 205 18.91 11.47 6.51
N ASP A 206 19.36 11.06 5.32
CA ASP A 206 19.54 11.96 4.20
C ASP A 206 18.21 12.50 3.63
N LEU A 207 17.08 11.87 3.96
CA LEU A 207 15.74 12.35 3.61
C LEU A 207 15.31 13.42 4.61
N ALA A 208 15.03 14.63 4.11
CA ALA A 208 14.69 15.79 4.94
C ALA A 208 13.17 15.91 5.16
N GLU A 209 12.37 15.34 4.27
CA GLU A 209 10.91 15.46 4.25
C GLU A 209 10.26 14.07 4.27
N ALA A 210 9.18 13.91 5.03
CA ALA A 210 8.48 12.63 5.16
C ALA A 210 7.96 12.13 3.81
N ASP A 211 7.48 13.04 2.96
CA ASP A 211 6.95 12.72 1.62
C ASP A 211 7.98 12.00 0.73
N GLN A 212 9.28 12.34 0.86
CA GLN A 212 10.35 11.66 0.12
C GLN A 212 10.44 10.18 0.48
N ALA A 213 10.33 9.85 1.77
CA ALA A 213 10.36 8.47 2.25
C ALA A 213 9.05 7.72 1.90
N ILE A 214 7.91 8.41 2.00
CA ILE A 214 6.60 7.88 1.63
C ILE A 214 6.57 7.49 0.15
N GLU A 215 7.06 8.34 -0.76
CA GLU A 215 7.11 8.05 -2.20
C GLU A 215 7.95 6.81 -2.53
N LEU A 216 9.11 6.67 -1.87
CA LEU A 216 9.96 5.49 -2.02
C LEU A 216 9.25 4.21 -1.56
N LEU A 217 8.57 4.24 -0.41
CA LEU A 217 7.81 3.10 0.10
C LEU A 217 6.59 2.78 -0.76
N ASP A 218 5.87 3.79 -1.26
CA ASP A 218 4.73 3.59 -2.17
C ASP A 218 5.14 2.84 -3.44
N ALA A 219 6.31 3.20 -3.98
CA ALA A 219 6.91 2.59 -5.15
C ALA A 219 7.41 1.15 -4.89
N ASP A 220 7.81 0.82 -3.66
CA ASP A 220 8.36 -0.49 -3.24
C ASP A 220 7.42 -1.32 -2.35
N ARG A 221 6.16 -0.92 -2.13
CA ARG A 221 5.24 -1.54 -1.16
C ARG A 221 5.07 -3.06 -1.32
N ALA A 222 5.00 -3.55 -2.56
CA ALA A 222 4.87 -4.99 -2.83
C ALA A 222 6.15 -5.76 -2.45
N ASN A 223 7.31 -5.12 -2.62
CA ASN A 223 8.59 -5.67 -2.22
C ASN A 223 8.76 -5.69 -0.70
N LEU A 224 8.28 -4.65 0.00
CA LEU A 224 8.23 -4.60 1.46
C LEU A 224 7.43 -5.78 2.03
N VAL A 225 6.18 -5.96 1.57
CA VAL A 225 5.33 -7.08 2.01
C VAL A 225 5.99 -8.43 1.73
N THR A 226 6.60 -8.59 0.55
CA THR A 226 7.30 -9.84 0.19
C THR A 226 8.54 -10.06 1.07
N ALA A 227 9.31 -9.01 1.37
CA ALA A 227 10.46 -9.09 2.27
C ALA A 227 10.06 -9.53 3.68
N VAL A 228 8.99 -8.93 4.22
CA VAL A 228 8.42 -9.29 5.53
C VAL A 228 7.98 -10.76 5.55
N ARG A 229 7.25 -11.21 4.53
CA ARG A 229 6.80 -12.61 4.43
C ARG A 229 7.96 -13.60 4.39
N MET A 230 9.03 -13.28 3.67
CA MET A 230 10.23 -14.12 3.61
C MET A 230 10.97 -14.18 4.97
N ALA A 231 10.89 -13.12 5.76
CA ALA A 231 11.53 -13.01 7.07
C ALA A 231 10.79 -13.75 8.18
N GLU A 232 9.51 -14.10 8.00
CA GLU A 232 8.71 -14.85 8.99
C GLU A 232 9.35 -16.20 9.35
N THR A 233 9.91 -16.88 8.36
CA THR A 233 10.63 -18.16 8.54
C THR A 233 12.15 -17.97 8.63
N GLY A 234 12.61 -16.73 8.75
CA GLY A 234 14.01 -16.36 8.82
C GLY A 234 14.62 -16.57 10.21
N SER A 235 15.79 -15.98 10.43
CA SER A 235 16.47 -15.93 11.71
C SER A 235 15.68 -15.15 12.77
N ALA A 236 16.07 -15.28 14.05
CA ALA A 236 15.44 -14.51 15.13
C ALA A 236 15.61 -12.98 14.93
N ALA A 237 16.72 -12.54 14.35
CA ALA A 237 16.97 -11.13 14.04
C ALA A 237 16.05 -10.61 12.91
N GLU A 238 15.83 -11.41 11.87
CA GLU A 238 14.88 -11.08 10.79
C GLU A 238 13.46 -10.95 11.34
N ARG A 239 13.03 -11.90 12.17
CA ARG A 239 11.71 -11.87 12.82
C ARG A 239 11.53 -10.65 13.73
N LEU A 240 12.55 -10.28 14.51
CA LEU A 240 12.50 -9.05 15.31
C LEU A 240 12.41 -7.80 14.42
N THR A 241 13.09 -7.79 13.27
CA THR A 241 12.99 -6.69 12.31
C THR A 241 11.59 -6.59 11.71
N VAL A 242 10.90 -7.71 11.47
CA VAL A 242 9.48 -7.71 11.07
C VAL A 242 8.59 -7.03 12.10
N VAL A 243 8.79 -7.31 13.39
CA VAL A 243 8.05 -6.65 14.48
C VAL A 243 8.29 -5.14 14.47
N ARG A 244 9.54 -4.70 14.31
CA ARG A 244 9.91 -3.27 14.25
C ARG A 244 9.39 -2.57 13.00
N ILE A 245 9.33 -3.27 11.86
CA ILE A 245 8.70 -2.79 10.64
C ILE A 245 7.19 -2.60 10.87
N ALA A 246 6.51 -3.58 11.47
CA ALA A 246 5.07 -3.51 11.72
C ALA A 246 4.70 -2.35 12.65
N ALA A 247 5.44 -2.14 13.73
CA ALA A 247 5.23 -0.99 14.62
C ALA A 247 5.51 0.36 13.93
N GLY A 248 6.45 0.39 12.97
CA GLY A 248 6.75 1.59 12.17
C GLY A 248 5.75 1.87 11.04
N MET A 249 4.78 0.99 10.80
CA MET A 249 3.80 1.17 9.72
C MET A 249 2.80 2.30 10.00
N ASN A 250 2.61 2.74 11.24
CA ASN A 250 1.52 3.66 11.61
C ASN A 250 1.51 4.96 10.77
N ALA A 251 2.61 5.71 10.77
CA ALA A 251 2.68 6.98 10.04
C ALA A 251 2.51 6.79 8.52
N PHE A 252 3.19 5.82 7.92
CA PHE A 252 3.08 5.52 6.50
C PHE A 252 1.69 4.99 6.11
N GLY A 253 1.18 4.01 6.86
CA GLY A 253 -0.09 3.34 6.62
C GLY A 253 -1.27 4.30 6.66
N LEU A 254 -1.31 5.20 7.65
CA LEU A 254 -2.32 6.25 7.76
C LEU A 254 -2.24 7.26 6.61
N SER A 255 -1.04 7.75 6.28
CA SER A 255 -0.84 8.80 5.27
C SER A 255 -1.37 8.43 3.88
N ARG A 256 -1.33 7.13 3.53
CA ARG A 256 -1.68 6.61 2.21
C ARG A 256 -2.85 5.62 2.22
N ARG A 257 -3.51 5.42 3.37
CA ARG A 257 -4.59 4.43 3.57
C ARG A 257 -4.20 3.03 3.08
N ARG A 258 -2.98 2.59 3.41
CA ARG A 258 -2.40 1.30 2.97
C ARG A 258 -2.89 0.15 3.84
N TRP A 259 -4.21 0.07 4.05
CA TRP A 259 -4.84 -0.85 5.00
C TRP A 259 -4.51 -2.31 4.70
N VAL A 260 -4.46 -2.69 3.42
CA VAL A 260 -4.18 -4.07 2.99
C VAL A 260 -2.73 -4.46 3.31
N GLU A 261 -1.75 -3.67 2.88
CA GLU A 261 -0.34 -3.95 3.17
C GLU A 261 -0.04 -3.86 4.67
N TRP A 262 -0.65 -2.91 5.38
CA TRP A 262 -0.50 -2.76 6.82
C TRP A 262 -1.06 -3.96 7.57
N ARG A 263 -2.23 -4.47 7.18
CA ARG A 263 -2.78 -5.73 7.72
C ARG A 263 -1.81 -6.88 7.50
N GLU A 264 -1.33 -7.08 6.27
CA GLU A 264 -0.43 -8.21 5.95
C GLU A 264 0.86 -8.17 6.80
N ILE A 265 1.46 -6.99 6.95
CA ILE A 265 2.69 -6.80 7.73
C ILE A 265 2.42 -6.96 9.23
N GLY A 266 1.34 -6.39 9.75
CA GLY A 266 0.96 -6.51 11.16
C GLY A 266 0.67 -7.97 11.54
N GLU A 267 -0.07 -8.70 10.71
CA GLU A 267 -0.34 -10.13 10.94
C GLU A 267 0.93 -10.98 10.88
N ALA A 268 1.86 -10.66 9.98
CA ALA A 268 3.17 -11.31 9.94
C ALA A 268 3.94 -11.10 11.26
N ALA A 269 3.92 -9.88 11.80
CA ALA A 269 4.52 -9.60 13.11
C ALA A 269 3.84 -10.38 14.24
N ILE A 270 2.51 -10.47 14.29
CA ILE A 270 1.79 -11.28 15.29
C ILE A 270 2.18 -12.76 15.20
N ARG A 271 2.41 -13.32 14.01
CA ARG A 271 2.82 -14.72 13.83
C ARG A 271 4.21 -15.02 14.37
N VAL A 272 5.11 -14.03 14.37
CA VAL A 272 6.50 -14.21 14.82
C VAL A 272 6.74 -13.79 16.26
N LEU A 273 5.82 -13.02 16.86
CA LEU A 273 5.83 -12.69 18.29
C LEU A 273 5.61 -13.96 19.13
N THR A 274 6.34 -14.05 20.25
CA THR A 274 6.40 -15.17 21.19
C THR A 274 6.15 -14.69 22.62
N ASP A 275 5.75 -15.60 23.51
CA ASP A 275 5.51 -15.29 24.92
C ASP A 275 6.82 -14.88 25.61
N GLY A 276 6.98 -13.58 25.88
CA GLY A 276 8.20 -12.97 26.42
C GLY A 276 8.84 -11.93 25.50
N ASP A 277 8.32 -11.76 24.28
CA ASP A 277 8.70 -10.67 23.39
C ASP A 277 8.22 -9.32 23.90
N ASP A 278 8.78 -8.27 23.29
CA ASP A 278 8.55 -6.87 23.60
C ASP A 278 7.04 -6.52 23.68
N HIS A 279 6.56 -6.38 24.92
CA HIS A 279 5.16 -6.11 25.21
C HIS A 279 4.70 -4.75 24.68
N VAL A 280 5.61 -3.79 24.51
CA VAL A 280 5.27 -2.49 23.92
C VAL A 280 4.98 -2.66 22.44
N ALA A 281 5.86 -3.34 21.71
CA ALA A 281 5.66 -3.62 20.29
C ALA A 281 4.38 -4.43 20.05
N ALA A 282 4.13 -5.47 20.86
CA ALA A 282 2.93 -6.29 20.75
C ALA A 282 1.65 -5.47 20.98
N ALA A 283 1.64 -4.57 21.96
CA ALA A 283 0.50 -3.70 22.23
C ALA A 283 0.24 -2.72 21.08
N MET A 284 1.30 -2.08 20.55
CA MET A 284 1.21 -1.17 19.40
C MET A 284 0.68 -1.89 18.16
N ILE A 285 1.21 -3.07 17.83
CA ILE A 285 0.79 -3.82 16.63
C ILE A 285 -0.65 -4.32 16.76
N HIS A 286 -1.07 -4.78 17.95
CA HIS A 286 -2.48 -5.13 18.18
C HIS A 286 -3.40 -3.92 18.09
N TYR A 287 -2.99 -2.76 18.61
CA TYR A 287 -3.73 -1.52 18.46
C TYR A 287 -3.88 -1.11 16.99
N ASP A 288 -2.78 -1.09 16.24
CA ASP A 288 -2.73 -0.73 14.83
C ASP A 288 -3.58 -1.68 13.97
N LEU A 289 -3.46 -3.00 14.16
CA LEU A 289 -4.32 -3.98 13.50
C LEU A 289 -5.80 -3.75 13.85
N GLY A 290 -6.09 -3.35 15.09
CA GLY A 290 -7.41 -2.92 15.51
C GLY A 290 -8.00 -1.82 14.64
N LEU A 291 -7.21 -0.77 14.38
CA LEU A 291 -7.60 0.34 13.51
C LEU A 291 -7.75 -0.14 12.05
N VAL A 292 -6.77 -0.88 11.54
CA VAL A 292 -6.74 -1.39 10.16
C VAL A 292 -7.96 -2.26 9.86
N TYR A 293 -8.28 -3.22 10.73
CA TYR A 293 -9.47 -4.06 10.56
C TYR A 293 -10.77 -3.24 10.69
N GLY A 294 -10.77 -2.15 11.47
CA GLY A 294 -11.90 -1.23 11.55
C GLY A 294 -12.15 -0.53 10.21
N GLU A 295 -11.10 -0.01 9.58
CA GLU A 295 -11.13 0.65 8.27
C GLU A 295 -11.46 -0.31 7.12
N LEU A 296 -11.12 -1.59 7.26
CA LEU A 296 -11.53 -2.66 6.35
C LEU A 296 -12.95 -3.19 6.63
N GLU A 297 -13.70 -2.54 7.53
CA GLU A 297 -15.06 -2.88 7.92
C GLU A 297 -15.21 -4.28 8.57
N GLU A 298 -14.09 -4.88 9.01
CA GLU A 298 -14.01 -6.16 9.70
C GLU A 298 -14.08 -5.98 11.23
N SER A 299 -15.20 -5.41 11.71
CA SER A 299 -15.31 -4.88 13.08
C SER A 299 -15.12 -5.91 14.19
N ALA A 300 -15.45 -7.19 13.95
CA ALA A 300 -15.23 -8.26 14.93
C ALA A 300 -13.72 -8.56 15.12
N ALA A 301 -12.95 -8.57 14.03
CA ALA A 301 -11.50 -8.71 14.09
C ALA A 301 -10.85 -7.50 14.76
N ALA A 302 -11.32 -6.29 14.42
CA ALA A 302 -10.89 -5.05 15.08
C ALA A 302 -11.06 -5.13 16.60
N ALA A 303 -12.26 -5.51 17.08
CA ALA A 303 -12.54 -5.66 18.50
C ALA A 303 -11.66 -6.74 19.17
N ALA A 304 -11.37 -7.85 18.48
CA ALA A 304 -10.50 -8.90 19.00
C ALA A 304 -9.05 -8.42 19.18
N HIS A 305 -8.50 -7.68 18.21
CA HIS A 305 -7.15 -7.11 18.31
C HIS A 305 -7.06 -6.03 19.40
N LEU A 306 -8.02 -5.11 19.44
CA LEU A 306 -8.07 -4.05 20.48
C LEU A 306 -8.27 -4.65 21.88
N GLY A 307 -9.06 -5.71 22.01
CA GLY A 307 -9.24 -6.45 23.26
C GLY A 307 -7.95 -7.09 23.79
N ARG A 308 -6.99 -7.43 22.89
CA ARG A 308 -5.64 -7.87 23.27
C ARG A 308 -4.73 -6.70 23.62
N ALA A 309 -4.86 -5.56 22.93
CA ALA A 309 -4.05 -4.37 23.18
C ALA A 309 -4.34 -3.75 24.57
N VAL A 310 -5.61 -3.65 24.99
CA VAL A 310 -6.00 -3.01 26.27
C VAL A 310 -5.23 -3.53 27.49
N PRO A 311 -5.19 -4.85 27.80
CA PRO A 311 -4.45 -5.33 28.97
C PRO A 311 -2.94 -5.13 28.83
N MET A 312 -2.39 -5.12 27.62
CA MET A 312 -0.97 -4.83 27.39
C MET A 312 -0.67 -3.35 27.62
N ALA A 313 -1.50 -2.46 27.12
CA ALA A 313 -1.40 -1.01 27.34
C ALA A 313 -1.47 -0.66 28.84
N ALA A 314 -2.39 -1.28 29.58
CA ALA A 314 -2.47 -1.12 31.03
C ALA A 314 -1.18 -1.60 31.76
N ALA A 315 -0.53 -2.66 31.27
CA ALA A 315 0.72 -3.16 31.84
C ALA A 315 1.95 -2.28 31.52
N ILE A 316 1.93 -1.57 30.38
CA ILE A 316 2.95 -0.58 30.01
C ILE A 316 2.90 0.62 30.95
N GLY A 317 1.69 0.98 31.42
CA GLY A 317 1.48 2.13 32.31
C GLY A 317 1.38 3.48 31.59
N ASP A 318 1.24 3.46 30.26
CA ASP A 318 0.91 4.64 29.47
C ASP A 318 -0.61 4.83 29.45
N LEU A 319 -1.09 5.77 30.26
CA LEU A 319 -2.51 6.00 30.48
C LEU A 319 -3.21 6.52 29.21
N ASP A 320 -2.53 7.33 28.39
CA ASP A 320 -3.12 7.90 27.17
C ASP A 320 -3.25 6.83 26.09
N PHE A 321 -2.27 5.94 25.97
CA PHE A 321 -2.35 4.78 25.10
C PHE A 321 -3.41 3.76 25.55
N GLU A 322 -3.53 3.50 26.86
CA GLU A 322 -4.60 2.65 27.41
C GLU A 322 -5.99 3.20 27.06
N ARG A 323 -6.18 4.52 27.23
CA ARG A 323 -7.43 5.20 26.88
C ARG A 323 -7.72 5.14 25.39
N ALA A 324 -6.72 5.35 24.54
CA ALA A 324 -6.85 5.20 23.09
C ALA A 324 -7.29 3.78 22.72
N CYS A 325 -6.70 2.75 23.34
CA CYS A 325 -7.10 1.35 23.14
C CYS A 325 -8.56 1.11 23.56
N LEU A 326 -8.96 1.61 24.74
CA LEU A 326 -10.33 1.43 25.26
C LEU A 326 -11.38 2.14 24.38
N LEU A 327 -11.11 3.37 23.93
CA LEU A 327 -12.02 4.12 23.07
C LEU A 327 -12.22 3.43 21.72
N ASN A 328 -11.12 3.02 21.08
CA ASN A 328 -11.20 2.29 19.82
C ASN A 328 -11.87 0.92 20.00
N LEU A 329 -11.61 0.21 21.12
CA LEU A 329 -12.29 -1.05 21.42
C LEU A 329 -13.80 -0.85 21.56
N ALA A 330 -14.24 0.18 22.29
CA ALA A 330 -15.66 0.49 22.44
C ALA A 330 -16.32 0.78 21.10
N HIS A 331 -15.64 1.53 20.22
CA HIS A 331 -16.13 1.77 18.87
C HIS A 331 -16.21 0.50 18.03
N ALA A 332 -15.18 -0.36 18.04
CA ALA A 332 -15.20 -1.64 17.33
C ALA A 332 -16.28 -2.61 17.85
N LEU A 333 -16.54 -2.60 19.17
CA LEU A 333 -17.64 -3.37 19.78
C LEU A 333 -19.00 -2.83 19.34
N GLU A 334 -19.17 -1.52 19.23
CA GLU A 334 -20.38 -0.89 18.67
C GLU A 334 -20.60 -1.32 17.22
N ARG A 335 -19.56 -1.28 16.38
CA ARG A 335 -19.64 -1.68 14.97
C ARG A 335 -19.91 -3.18 14.79
N SER A 336 -19.45 -4.01 15.72
CA SER A 336 -19.74 -5.45 15.76
C SER A 336 -21.01 -5.84 16.53
N ASN A 337 -21.88 -4.87 16.84
CA ASN A 337 -23.16 -5.04 17.54
C ASN A 337 -23.06 -5.60 18.98
N GLN A 338 -21.90 -5.47 19.63
CA GLN A 338 -21.67 -5.86 21.03
C GLN A 338 -21.95 -4.68 21.98
N PHE A 339 -23.18 -4.16 21.90
CA PHE A 339 -23.59 -2.89 22.53
C PHE A 339 -23.38 -2.83 24.04
N ALA A 340 -23.68 -3.90 24.77
CA ALA A 340 -23.53 -3.93 26.22
C ALA A 340 -22.06 -3.78 26.66
N ALA A 341 -21.13 -4.41 25.92
CA ALA A 341 -19.70 -4.30 26.19
C ALA A 341 -19.17 -2.91 25.81
N ALA A 342 -19.61 -2.35 24.68
CA ALA A 342 -19.28 -0.98 24.28
C ALA A 342 -19.71 0.05 25.34
N LYS A 343 -20.97 -0.03 25.80
CA LYS A 343 -21.51 0.80 26.88
C LYS A 343 -20.68 0.70 28.16
N ALA A 344 -20.43 -0.52 28.63
CA ALA A 344 -19.67 -0.75 29.87
C ALA A 344 -18.26 -0.14 29.82
N ILE A 345 -17.57 -0.16 28.67
CA ILE A 345 -16.27 0.50 28.51
C ILE A 345 -16.43 2.02 28.54
N THR A 346 -17.36 2.57 27.74
CA THR A 346 -17.54 4.03 27.66
C THR A 346 -17.98 4.66 28.98
N GLU A 347 -18.87 4.01 29.73
CA GLU A 347 -19.33 4.47 31.04
C GLU A 347 -18.19 4.53 32.07
N ARG A 348 -17.21 3.63 31.98
CA ARG A 348 -16.01 3.67 32.84
C ARG A 348 -15.06 4.81 32.50
N LEU A 349 -15.07 5.31 31.27
CA LEU A 349 -14.21 6.40 30.82
C LEU A 349 -14.79 7.77 31.18
N ILE A 350 -16.11 7.89 31.26
CA ILE A 350 -16.80 9.13 31.66
C ILE A 350 -16.43 9.47 33.11
N GLY A 351 -15.95 10.71 33.32
CA GLY A 351 -15.59 11.23 34.65
C GLY A 351 -14.16 10.90 35.09
N THR A 352 -13.31 10.35 34.21
CA THR A 352 -11.87 10.21 34.45
C THR A 352 -11.11 11.49 34.06
N GLU A 353 -10.05 11.87 34.78
CA GLU A 353 -9.27 13.10 34.50
C GLU A 353 -8.00 12.82 33.67
N PRO A 354 -7.65 13.63 32.65
CA PRO A 354 -8.41 14.76 32.08
C PRO A 354 -9.64 14.32 31.29
N GLY A 355 -10.80 14.91 31.59
CA GLY A 355 -12.10 14.34 31.21
C GLY A 355 -12.70 14.80 29.89
N ALA A 356 -12.58 16.07 29.49
CA ALA A 356 -13.45 16.62 28.44
C ALA A 356 -13.31 15.92 27.07
N ARG A 357 -12.09 15.65 26.60
CA ARG A 357 -11.86 14.96 25.32
C ARG A 357 -12.28 13.47 25.39
N LEU A 358 -12.01 12.81 26.51
CA LEU A 358 -12.42 11.41 26.72
C LEU A 358 -13.94 11.28 26.82
N GLU A 359 -14.58 12.17 27.56
CA GLU A 359 -16.02 12.26 27.72
C GLU A 359 -16.70 12.54 26.38
N SER A 360 -16.11 13.42 25.56
CA SER A 360 -16.59 13.66 24.20
C SER A 360 -16.64 12.36 23.41
N TRP A 361 -15.56 11.61 23.34
CA TRP A 361 -15.48 10.34 22.61
C TRP A 361 -16.39 9.25 23.18
N ALA A 362 -16.40 9.05 24.50
CA ALA A 362 -17.27 8.10 25.16
C ALA A 362 -18.76 8.39 24.87
N SER A 363 -19.15 9.67 24.93
CA SER A 363 -20.52 10.10 24.63
C SER A 363 -20.90 9.90 23.15
N LEU A 364 -19.94 10.02 22.22
CA LEU A 364 -20.20 9.73 20.81
C LEU A 364 -20.54 8.25 20.60
N VAL A 365 -19.75 7.35 21.18
CA VAL A 365 -20.00 5.90 21.09
C VAL A 365 -21.34 5.53 21.73
N LEU A 366 -21.68 6.11 22.89
CA LEU A 366 -23.00 5.91 23.50
C LEU A 366 -24.14 6.36 22.58
N GLY A 367 -23.96 7.49 21.88
CA GLY A 367 -24.93 7.97 20.88
C GLY A 367 -25.09 7.02 19.70
N MET A 368 -23.98 6.49 19.17
CA MET A 368 -24.00 5.49 18.09
C MET A 368 -24.74 4.22 18.50
N VAL A 369 -24.44 3.70 19.70
CA VAL A 369 -25.14 2.53 20.25
C VAL A 369 -26.64 2.80 20.42
N ALA A 370 -27.02 3.94 21.00
CA ALA A 370 -28.42 4.31 21.20
C ALA A 370 -29.18 4.41 19.87
N GLY A 371 -28.54 4.92 18.82
CA GLY A 371 -29.09 4.97 17.47
C GLY A 371 -29.43 3.58 16.92
N LYS A 372 -28.51 2.62 17.05
CA LYS A 372 -28.72 1.23 16.60
C LYS A 372 -29.74 0.45 17.42
N GLU A 373 -29.90 0.79 18.70
CA GLU A 373 -30.97 0.24 19.55
C GLU A 373 -32.34 0.91 19.32
N GLY A 374 -32.40 2.00 18.53
CA GLY A 374 -33.63 2.75 18.23
C GLY A 374 -34.00 3.81 19.27
N ASP A 375 -33.16 4.07 20.27
CA ASP A 375 -33.38 5.15 21.24
C ASP A 375 -32.87 6.48 20.70
N HIS A 376 -33.67 7.09 19.84
CA HIS A 376 -33.34 8.38 19.20
C HIS A 376 -33.23 9.55 20.19
N ALA A 377 -33.90 9.47 21.35
CA ALA A 377 -33.80 10.48 22.38
C ALA A 377 -32.42 10.41 23.06
N ALA A 378 -32.01 9.22 23.49
CA ALA A 378 -30.68 9.00 24.07
C ALA A 378 -29.56 9.28 23.05
N GLN A 379 -29.75 8.92 21.77
CA GLN A 379 -28.80 9.26 20.68
C GLN A 379 -28.55 10.77 20.61
N THR A 380 -29.62 11.57 20.61
CA THR A 380 -29.53 13.03 20.52
C THR A 380 -28.81 13.62 21.73
N ILE A 381 -29.20 13.21 22.94
CA ILE A 381 -28.57 13.68 24.20
C ILE A 381 -27.07 13.35 24.23
N ALA A 382 -26.70 12.14 23.81
CA ALA A 382 -25.32 11.69 23.81
C ALA A 382 -24.46 12.46 22.78
N PHE A 383 -25.00 12.76 21.59
CA PHE A 383 -24.31 13.61 20.61
C PHE A 383 -24.16 15.06 21.06
N ASP A 384 -25.18 15.64 21.69
CA ASP A 384 -25.09 16.99 22.26
C ASP A 384 -24.00 17.07 23.35
N ARG A 385 -23.95 16.08 24.25
CA ARG A 385 -22.89 15.97 25.26
C ARG A 385 -21.53 15.82 24.60
N SER A 386 -21.43 14.94 23.60
CA SER A 386 -20.20 14.69 22.86
C SER A 386 -19.60 15.97 22.24
N ILE A 387 -20.43 16.76 21.56
CA ILE A 387 -20.02 18.01 20.92
C ILE A 387 -19.70 19.10 21.95
N SER A 388 -20.46 19.15 23.04
CA SER A 388 -20.27 20.15 24.10
C SER A 388 -18.94 19.93 24.84
N SER A 389 -18.66 18.70 25.28
CA SER A 389 -17.38 18.35 25.90
C SER A 389 -16.20 18.52 24.94
N LEU A 390 -16.41 18.27 23.64
CA LEU A 390 -15.38 18.53 22.63
C LEU A 390 -15.04 20.03 22.59
N ARG A 391 -16.05 20.91 22.51
CA ARG A 391 -15.86 22.37 22.49
C ARG A 391 -15.19 22.88 23.77
N GLU A 392 -15.52 22.32 24.93
CA GLU A 392 -14.89 22.67 26.21
C GLU A 392 -13.38 22.34 26.25
N SER A 393 -12.94 21.34 25.48
CA SER A 393 -11.52 20.98 25.38
C SER A 393 -10.68 21.88 24.46
N ASP A 394 -11.29 22.92 23.87
CA ASP A 394 -10.68 23.85 22.89
C ASP A 394 -9.85 23.14 21.79
N PRO A 395 -10.47 22.25 21.01
CA PRO A 395 -9.76 21.43 20.05
C PRO A 395 -9.48 22.22 18.77
N PRO A 396 -8.52 21.78 17.95
CA PRO A 396 -8.40 22.26 16.58
C PRO A 396 -9.76 22.16 15.85
N ARG A 397 -10.17 23.20 15.09
CA ARG A 397 -11.52 23.22 14.46
C ARG A 397 -11.77 22.01 13.58
N ARG A 398 -10.75 21.50 12.86
CA ARG A 398 -10.81 20.23 12.11
C ARG A 398 -11.33 19.02 12.90
N GLU A 399 -11.07 18.93 14.21
CA GLU A 399 -11.56 17.83 15.07
C GLU A 399 -13.07 17.95 15.30
N LEU A 400 -13.59 19.18 15.42
CA LEU A 400 -15.03 19.43 15.49
C LEU A 400 -15.72 19.12 14.15
N GLY A 401 -15.09 19.45 13.03
CA GLY A 401 -15.56 19.05 11.69
C GLY A 401 -15.68 17.52 11.55
N MET A 402 -14.69 16.79 12.07
CA MET A 402 -14.71 15.32 12.09
C MET A 402 -15.85 14.79 12.97
N ARG A 403 -16.06 15.41 14.14
CA ARG A 403 -17.16 15.04 15.04
C ARG A 403 -18.52 15.15 14.36
N TYR A 404 -18.77 16.25 13.65
CA TYR A 404 -20.03 16.45 12.94
C TYR A 404 -20.24 15.44 11.82
N ARG A 405 -19.18 15.07 11.09
CA ARG A 405 -19.24 14.00 10.08
C ARG A 405 -19.74 12.69 10.71
N VAL A 406 -19.09 12.23 11.77
CA VAL A 406 -19.40 10.94 12.41
C VAL A 406 -20.81 10.94 13.01
N VAL A 407 -21.24 12.05 13.61
CA VAL A 407 -22.63 12.20 14.08
C VAL A 407 -23.63 12.09 12.93
N GLY A 408 -23.36 12.77 11.81
CA GLY A 408 -24.21 12.69 10.62
C GLY A 408 -24.33 11.26 10.08
N GLU A 409 -23.22 10.54 9.96
CA GLU A 409 -23.20 9.14 9.51
C GLU A 409 -24.01 8.23 10.45
N SER A 410 -23.86 8.38 11.77
CA SER A 410 -24.63 7.59 12.72
C SER A 410 -26.13 7.90 12.69
N LEU A 411 -26.51 9.14 12.39
CA LEU A 411 -27.92 9.51 12.17
C LEU A 411 -28.46 8.91 10.86
N GLU A 412 -27.65 8.85 9.80
CA GLU A 412 -28.01 8.17 8.55
C GLU A 412 -28.24 6.66 8.81
N GLU A 413 -27.32 6.00 9.53
CA GLU A 413 -27.43 4.59 9.90
C GLU A 413 -28.67 4.27 10.75
N SER A 414 -29.11 5.20 11.61
CA SER A 414 -30.34 5.06 12.39
C SER A 414 -31.62 5.51 11.65
N GLY A 415 -31.52 5.80 10.34
CA GLY A 415 -32.64 6.21 9.48
C GLY A 415 -33.09 7.67 9.66
N ARG A 416 -32.33 8.48 10.41
CA ARG A 416 -32.64 9.89 10.72
C ARG A 416 -31.99 10.85 9.71
N PHE A 417 -32.22 10.60 8.43
CA PHE A 417 -31.65 11.35 7.29
C PHE A 417 -31.77 12.89 7.45
N ALA A 418 -32.95 13.40 7.80
CA ALA A 418 -33.17 14.85 7.93
C ALA A 418 -32.36 15.48 9.08
N ALA A 419 -32.06 14.70 10.13
CA ALA A 419 -31.24 15.16 11.24
C ALA A 419 -29.73 15.15 10.89
N ALA A 420 -29.29 14.32 9.94
CA ALA A 420 -27.90 14.23 9.51
C ALA A 420 -27.44 15.44 8.68
N GLU A 421 -28.31 15.97 7.82
CA GLU A 421 -28.01 17.08 6.89
C GLU A 421 -27.32 18.30 7.53
N PRO A 422 -27.80 18.88 8.66
CA PRO A 422 -27.13 20.02 9.28
C PRO A 422 -25.71 19.70 9.75
N TYR A 423 -25.48 18.50 10.31
CA TYR A 423 -24.14 18.11 10.76
C TYR A 423 -23.15 17.96 9.59
N TYR A 424 -23.58 17.41 8.46
CA TYR A 424 -22.73 17.37 7.27
C TYR A 424 -22.42 18.77 6.72
N ARG A 425 -23.38 19.69 6.74
CA ARG A 425 -23.12 21.08 6.33
C ARG A 425 -22.16 21.80 7.27
N ASP A 426 -22.29 21.61 8.58
CA ASP A 426 -21.37 22.18 9.56
C ASP A 426 -19.96 21.62 9.40
N SER A 427 -19.84 20.30 9.15
CA SER A 427 -18.57 19.65 8.81
C SER A 427 -17.93 20.23 7.56
N LEU A 428 -18.70 20.38 6.48
CA LEU A 428 -18.25 20.94 5.20
C LEU A 428 -17.76 22.39 5.37
N ALA A 429 -18.49 23.21 6.14
CA ALA A 429 -18.13 24.60 6.40
C ALA A 429 -16.76 24.68 7.10
N ILE A 430 -16.55 23.88 8.15
CA ILE A 430 -15.27 23.82 8.87
C ILE A 430 -14.13 23.40 7.94
N TYR A 431 -14.31 22.35 7.14
CA TYR A 431 -13.23 21.89 6.27
C TYR A 431 -12.93 22.82 5.10
N ARG A 432 -13.92 23.59 4.62
CA ARG A 432 -13.70 24.70 3.68
C ARG A 432 -12.88 25.82 4.32
N GLU A 433 -13.20 26.22 5.54
CA GLU A 433 -12.42 27.24 6.28
C GLU A 433 -10.97 26.81 6.51
N GLU A 434 -10.75 25.52 6.81
CA GLU A 434 -9.41 24.95 7.02
C GLU A 434 -8.69 24.49 5.74
N ASN A 435 -9.30 24.67 4.57
CA ASN A 435 -8.78 24.24 3.27
C ASN A 435 -8.35 22.74 3.25
N LYS A 436 -9.18 21.87 3.84
CA LYS A 436 -8.94 20.41 3.88
C LYS A 436 -9.63 19.72 2.72
N GLU A 437 -9.10 19.88 1.52
CA GLU A 437 -9.75 19.44 0.27
C GLU A 437 -10.13 17.95 0.24
N MET A 438 -9.31 17.05 0.79
CA MET A 438 -9.66 15.64 0.95
C MET A 438 -10.96 15.46 1.76
N MET A 439 -11.05 16.14 2.91
CA MET A 439 -12.24 16.06 3.76
C MET A 439 -13.44 16.72 3.10
N ILE A 440 -13.24 17.83 2.37
CA ILE A 440 -14.30 18.49 1.58
C ILE A 440 -14.89 17.50 0.58
N ALA A 441 -14.05 16.80 -0.20
CA ALA A 441 -14.50 15.82 -1.18
C ALA A 441 -15.32 14.68 -0.54
N GLU A 442 -14.88 14.16 0.61
CA GLU A 442 -15.61 13.12 1.34
C GLU A 442 -16.98 13.60 1.82
N ILE A 443 -17.06 14.76 2.49
CA ILE A 443 -18.33 15.30 3.00
C ILE A 443 -19.31 15.61 1.87
N LEU A 444 -18.83 16.12 0.74
CA LEU A 444 -19.65 16.33 -0.45
C LEU A 444 -20.23 15.01 -0.99
N GLY A 445 -19.48 13.92 -0.92
CA GLY A 445 -19.98 12.58 -1.28
C GLY A 445 -21.10 12.09 -0.34
N LEU A 446 -20.99 12.35 0.97
CA LEU A 446 -22.03 12.04 1.96
C LEU A 446 -23.29 12.89 1.74
N LEU A 447 -23.12 14.20 1.52
CA LEU A 447 -24.23 15.11 1.20
C LEU A 447 -24.91 14.73 -0.11
N GLY A 448 -24.15 14.41 -1.17
CA GLY A 448 -24.70 13.97 -2.45
C GLY A 448 -25.59 12.74 -2.29
N ARG A 449 -25.15 11.76 -1.48
CA ARG A 449 -25.96 10.56 -1.18
C ARG A 449 -27.26 10.92 -0.46
N LEU A 450 -27.18 11.82 0.53
CA LEU A 450 -28.34 12.29 1.26
C LEU A 450 -29.33 13.05 0.36
N MET A 451 -28.84 13.85 -0.58
CA MET A 451 -29.66 14.56 -1.55
C MET A 451 -30.35 13.62 -2.54
N VAL A 452 -29.71 12.52 -2.95
CA VAL A 452 -30.37 11.45 -3.72
C VAL A 452 -31.55 10.86 -2.95
N THR A 453 -31.38 10.56 -1.65
CA THR A 453 -32.46 10.04 -0.79
C THR A 453 -33.64 11.01 -0.68
N PHE A 454 -33.39 12.32 -0.77
CA PHE A 454 -34.44 13.35 -0.77
C PHE A 454 -34.94 13.72 -2.17
N GLU A 455 -34.53 13.00 -3.23
CA GLU A 455 -34.85 13.29 -4.63
C GLU A 455 -34.44 14.72 -5.08
N ARG A 456 -33.45 15.32 -4.41
CA ARG A 456 -32.86 16.64 -4.74
C ARG A 456 -31.70 16.46 -5.72
N PHE A 457 -32.01 15.94 -6.90
CA PHE A 457 -31.01 15.47 -7.86
C PHE A 457 -30.04 16.54 -8.37
N ASP A 458 -30.47 17.79 -8.49
CA ASP A 458 -29.60 18.89 -8.92
C ASP A 458 -28.53 19.19 -7.86
N GLU A 459 -28.92 19.28 -6.59
CA GLU A 459 -27.98 19.49 -5.47
C GLU A 459 -27.05 18.28 -5.27
N ALA A 460 -27.56 17.06 -5.51
CA ALA A 460 -26.74 15.86 -5.50
C ALA A 460 -25.66 15.90 -6.59
N ALA A 461 -26.03 16.33 -7.81
CA ALA A 461 -25.10 16.47 -8.93
C ALA A 461 -24.00 17.48 -8.60
N GLU A 462 -24.37 18.68 -8.13
CA GLU A 462 -23.40 19.72 -7.74
C GLU A 462 -22.41 19.21 -6.70
N ALA A 463 -22.90 18.51 -5.66
CA ALA A 463 -22.04 17.98 -4.60
C ALA A 463 -21.07 16.92 -5.13
N TYR A 464 -21.55 15.95 -5.92
CA TYR A 464 -20.69 14.91 -6.46
C TYR A 464 -19.69 15.42 -7.51
N GLU A 465 -20.08 16.36 -8.37
CA GLU A 465 -19.18 16.97 -9.36
C GLU A 465 -18.07 17.78 -8.69
N GLU A 466 -18.39 18.53 -7.63
CA GLU A 466 -17.37 19.25 -6.85
C GLU A 466 -16.42 18.26 -6.12
N SER A 467 -16.96 17.19 -5.54
CA SER A 467 -16.17 16.12 -4.91
C SER A 467 -15.22 15.47 -5.91
N LEU A 468 -15.72 15.11 -7.10
CA LEU A 468 -14.94 14.48 -8.16
C LEU A 468 -13.81 15.39 -8.64
N ARG A 469 -14.09 16.68 -8.86
CA ARG A 469 -13.09 17.66 -9.29
C ARG A 469 -11.96 17.78 -8.27
N LEU A 470 -12.29 17.95 -6.99
CA LEU A 470 -11.30 18.03 -5.90
C LEU A 470 -10.46 16.75 -5.81
N ALA A 471 -11.10 15.58 -5.95
CA ALA A 471 -10.40 14.31 -5.91
C ALA A 471 -9.40 14.15 -7.06
N ILE A 472 -9.77 14.55 -8.28
CA ILE A 472 -8.89 14.51 -9.45
C ILE A 472 -7.73 15.51 -9.28
N ASP A 473 -8.02 16.75 -8.91
CA ASP A 473 -7.01 17.82 -8.75
C ASP A 473 -5.93 17.45 -7.70
N ARG A 474 -6.28 16.60 -6.74
CA ARG A 474 -5.41 16.15 -5.64
C ARG A 474 -4.97 14.70 -5.73
N GLU A 475 -5.26 14.02 -6.84
CA GLU A 475 -4.89 12.62 -7.09
C GLU A 475 -5.40 11.65 -5.99
N LEU A 476 -6.57 11.94 -5.42
CA LEU A 476 -7.22 11.17 -4.36
C LEU A 476 -8.05 10.03 -4.97
N TRP A 477 -7.39 8.93 -5.33
CA TRP A 477 -8.03 7.83 -6.06
C TRP A 477 -9.30 7.25 -5.39
N ASP A 478 -9.33 7.14 -4.06
CA ASP A 478 -10.48 6.56 -3.34
C ASP A 478 -11.68 7.51 -3.37
N SER A 479 -11.44 8.81 -3.14
CA SER A 479 -12.47 9.85 -3.26
C SER A 479 -12.97 9.99 -4.70
N GLU A 480 -12.09 9.87 -5.70
CA GLU A 480 -12.49 9.88 -7.12
C GLU A 480 -13.43 8.69 -7.41
N ALA A 481 -13.02 7.48 -7.04
CA ALA A 481 -13.83 6.28 -7.26
C ALA A 481 -15.17 6.37 -6.52
N ALA A 482 -15.18 6.83 -5.27
CA ALA A 482 -16.39 6.99 -4.47
C ALA A 482 -17.35 8.04 -5.05
N ALA A 483 -16.83 9.19 -5.52
CA ALA A 483 -17.64 10.22 -6.17
C ALA A 483 -18.28 9.69 -7.46
N ARG A 484 -17.55 8.92 -8.27
CA ARG A 484 -18.08 8.25 -9.47
C ARG A 484 -19.15 7.22 -9.13
N VAL A 485 -18.96 6.40 -8.09
CA VAL A 485 -20.02 5.50 -7.61
C VAL A 485 -21.28 6.27 -7.22
N GLY A 486 -21.10 7.39 -6.52
CA GLY A 486 -22.17 8.32 -6.15
C GLY A 486 -22.92 8.91 -7.34
N LEU A 487 -22.20 9.45 -8.33
CA LEU A 487 -22.77 9.93 -9.59
C LEU A 487 -23.55 8.82 -10.31
N GLY A 488 -23.01 7.61 -10.31
CA GLY A 488 -23.70 6.47 -10.92
C GLY A 488 -25.04 6.17 -10.24
N ARG A 489 -25.07 6.13 -8.90
CA ARG A 489 -26.31 5.97 -8.12
C ARG A 489 -27.30 7.12 -8.34
N LEU A 490 -26.81 8.35 -8.44
CA LEU A 490 -27.62 9.53 -8.79
C LEU A 490 -28.24 9.37 -10.19
N HIS A 491 -27.45 8.97 -11.18
CA HIS A 491 -27.95 8.76 -12.54
C HIS A 491 -28.99 7.65 -12.60
N GLU A 492 -28.79 6.55 -11.88
CA GLU A 492 -29.77 5.47 -11.77
C GLU A 492 -31.09 5.96 -11.14
N ALA A 493 -31.02 6.64 -9.99
CA ALA A 493 -32.19 7.20 -9.32
C ALA A 493 -32.95 8.23 -10.19
N ALA A 494 -32.22 8.97 -11.03
CA ALA A 494 -32.77 9.91 -12.01
C ALA A 494 -33.26 9.25 -13.32
N GLY A 495 -33.26 7.92 -13.43
CA GLY A 495 -33.73 7.20 -14.62
C GLY A 495 -32.78 7.29 -15.83
N ARG A 496 -31.47 7.47 -15.60
CA ARG A 496 -30.41 7.61 -16.62
C ARG A 496 -29.38 6.47 -16.52
N PRO A 497 -29.79 5.20 -16.71
CA PRO A 497 -28.96 4.02 -16.46
C PRO A 497 -27.71 3.93 -17.35
N GLY A 498 -27.76 4.44 -18.58
CA GLY A 498 -26.60 4.50 -19.46
C GLY A 498 -25.47 5.39 -18.90
N GLN A 499 -25.81 6.51 -18.27
CA GLN A 499 -24.84 7.38 -17.59
C GLN A 499 -24.34 6.73 -16.30
N ALA A 500 -25.24 6.06 -15.55
CA ALA A 500 -24.86 5.32 -14.35
C ALA A 500 -23.76 4.29 -14.61
N ARG A 501 -23.93 3.51 -15.69
CA ARG A 501 -22.96 2.50 -16.11
C ARG A 501 -21.58 3.07 -16.42
N ILE A 502 -21.51 4.23 -17.10
CA ILE A 502 -20.23 4.86 -17.46
C ILE A 502 -19.45 5.21 -16.18
N GLU A 503 -20.11 5.82 -15.21
CA GLU A 503 -19.47 6.21 -13.95
C GLU A 503 -19.02 4.99 -13.14
N TRP A 504 -19.85 3.95 -13.05
CA TRP A 504 -19.46 2.71 -12.36
C TRP A 504 -18.32 1.96 -13.05
N GLN A 505 -18.23 1.96 -14.38
CA GLN A 505 -17.09 1.37 -15.09
C GLN A 505 -15.78 2.10 -14.79
N GLN A 506 -15.82 3.44 -14.72
CA GLN A 506 -14.65 4.25 -14.36
C GLN A 506 -14.25 4.02 -12.90
N ALA A 507 -15.20 4.00 -11.97
CA ALA A 507 -14.94 3.66 -10.56
C ALA A 507 -14.32 2.26 -10.41
N LEU A 508 -14.86 1.26 -11.10
CA LEU A 508 -14.37 -0.11 -11.07
C LEU A 508 -12.93 -0.22 -11.57
N ALA A 509 -12.57 0.50 -12.64
CA ALA A 509 -11.21 0.52 -13.14
C ALA A 509 -10.22 1.07 -12.09
N ILE A 510 -10.61 2.12 -11.36
CA ILE A 510 -9.81 2.67 -10.26
C ILE A 510 -9.71 1.67 -9.12
N TYR A 511 -10.82 1.13 -8.62
CA TYR A 511 -10.79 0.15 -7.52
C TYR A 511 -9.96 -1.10 -7.86
N ARG A 512 -10.03 -1.60 -9.10
CA ARG A 512 -9.17 -2.71 -9.56
C ARG A 512 -7.69 -2.34 -9.60
N ARG A 513 -7.35 -1.14 -10.10
CA ARG A 513 -5.97 -0.64 -10.14
C ARG A 513 -5.34 -0.60 -8.74
N TYR A 514 -6.13 -0.22 -7.73
CA TYR A 514 -5.69 -0.12 -6.33
C TYR A 514 -6.04 -1.35 -5.48
N ARG A 515 -6.58 -2.42 -6.09
CA ARG A 515 -6.97 -3.68 -5.42
C ARG A 515 -7.91 -3.47 -4.21
N SER A 516 -8.82 -2.51 -4.31
CA SER A 516 -9.83 -2.27 -3.29
C SER A 516 -10.93 -3.34 -3.35
N ALA A 517 -11.37 -3.81 -2.18
CA ALA A 517 -12.50 -4.76 -2.06
C ALA A 517 -13.81 -4.17 -2.63
N ARG A 518 -13.95 -2.84 -2.66
CA ARG A 518 -15.10 -2.14 -3.26
C ARG A 518 -15.24 -2.38 -4.76
N ALA A 519 -14.22 -2.96 -5.43
CA ALA A 519 -14.33 -3.39 -6.82
C ALA A 519 -15.47 -4.41 -7.00
N ASP A 520 -15.67 -5.31 -6.04
CA ASP A 520 -16.71 -6.34 -6.13
C ASP A 520 -18.11 -5.73 -5.97
N GLU A 521 -18.26 -4.74 -5.08
CA GLU A 521 -19.50 -3.98 -4.91
C GLU A 521 -19.89 -3.23 -6.20
N VAL A 522 -18.93 -2.56 -6.85
CA VAL A 522 -19.19 -1.83 -8.09
C VAL A 522 -19.45 -2.80 -9.25
N GLN A 523 -18.80 -3.96 -9.27
CA GLN A 523 -19.12 -5.02 -10.23
C GLN A 523 -20.56 -5.51 -10.05
N ALA A 524 -21.03 -5.69 -8.81
CA ALA A 524 -22.41 -6.07 -8.54
C ALA A 524 -23.41 -5.02 -9.03
N LEU A 525 -23.12 -3.71 -8.86
CA LEU A 525 -23.95 -2.63 -9.41
C LEU A 525 -24.06 -2.71 -10.94
N LEU A 526 -22.96 -2.99 -11.64
CA LEU A 526 -22.95 -3.16 -13.10
C LEU A 526 -23.76 -4.40 -13.53
N ASP A 527 -23.61 -5.51 -12.81
CA ASP A 527 -24.31 -6.76 -13.11
C ASP A 527 -25.84 -6.63 -12.91
N ASP A 528 -26.28 -5.95 -11.85
CA ASP A 528 -27.70 -5.68 -11.58
C ASP A 528 -28.30 -4.68 -12.58
N SER A 529 -27.51 -3.69 -13.02
CA SER A 529 -27.88 -2.82 -14.14
C SER A 529 -28.10 -3.62 -15.42
N ASP A 530 -27.23 -4.59 -15.74
CA ASP A 530 -27.38 -5.43 -16.93
C ASP A 530 -28.62 -6.32 -16.87
N ARG A 531 -29.01 -6.81 -15.69
CA ARG A 531 -30.22 -7.63 -15.49
C ARG A 531 -31.52 -6.85 -15.58
N SER A 532 -31.52 -5.58 -15.19
CA SER A 532 -32.70 -4.70 -15.28
C SER A 532 -32.96 -4.19 -16.71
N HIS A 533 -31.99 -4.36 -17.63
CA HIS A 533 -32.05 -3.84 -19.00
C HIS A 533 -32.11 -4.93 -20.08
N THR A 534 -32.16 -6.22 -19.72
CA THR A 534 -32.51 -7.29 -20.67
C THR A 534 -34.03 -7.29 -20.91
N PRO A 535 -34.51 -7.03 -22.14
CA PRO A 535 -35.93 -7.14 -22.45
C PRO A 535 -36.36 -8.61 -22.31
N SER A 536 -37.50 -8.85 -21.63
CA SER A 536 -38.17 -10.16 -21.62
C SER A 536 -38.72 -10.55 -22.98
#